data_AF-A0AAD2DCE2-F1
#
_entry.id   AF-A0AAD2DCE2-F1
#
_cell.length_a   1.000
_cell.length_b   1.000
_cell.length_c   1.000
_cell.angle_alpha   90.00
_cell.angle_beta   90.00
_cell.angle_gamma   90.00
#
_symmetry.space_group_name_H-M   'P 1'
#
loop_
_entity.id
_entity.type
_entity.pdbx_description
1 polymer ?
#
loop_
_entity_poly.entity_id
_entity_poly.type
_entity_poly.pdbx_seq_one_letter_code
_entity_poly.pdbx_strand_id
1 'polypeptide(L)'
;MLLTELSRYISLILRHKPEVVGIALDEHGSANVEELINGIAKNYEFNMDILEEIVKTDNKQRYLFNDDKTLICANQGHSIPVYVELELEKIAPPEYLWH
;
A
#
# COMPACT_ATOMS: atom_id res chain seq x y z
N MET A 1 4.84 -3.63 -17.50
CA MET A 1 5.36 -4.39 -16.35
C MET A 1 4.41 -5.53 -16.05
N LEU A 2 4.89 -6.63 -15.50
CA LEU A 2 3.99 -7.67 -14.98
C LEU A 2 3.32 -7.19 -13.68
N LEU A 3 2.13 -7.72 -13.36
CA LEU A 3 1.38 -7.42 -12.12
C LEU A 3 2.24 -7.57 -10.86
N THR A 4 3.12 -8.58 -10.82
CA THR A 4 4.03 -8.84 -9.70
C THR A 4 5.11 -7.77 -9.52
N GLU A 5 5.57 -7.17 -10.63
CA GLU A 5 6.55 -6.09 -10.59
C GLU A 5 5.89 -4.78 -10.14
N LEU A 6 4.66 -4.52 -10.60
CA LEU A 6 3.86 -3.38 -10.15
C LEU A 6 3.53 -3.47 -8.66
N SER A 7 3.14 -4.65 -8.16
CA SER A 7 2.95 -4.86 -6.72
C SER A 7 4.22 -4.57 -5.90
N ARG A 8 5.39 -5.01 -6.39
CA ARG A 8 6.67 -4.69 -5.72
C ARG A 8 6.96 -3.19 -5.73
N TYR A 9 6.63 -2.52 -6.83
CA TYR A 9 6.81 -1.07 -6.96
C TYR A 9 5.87 -0.28 -6.05
N ILE A 10 4.59 -0.65 -5.97
CA ILE A 10 3.64 -0.07 -5.01
C ILE A 10 4.11 -0.28 -3.58
N SER A 11 4.67 -1.46 -3.27
CA SER A 11 5.25 -1.71 -1.93
C SER A 11 6.40 -0.76 -1.62
N LEU A 12 7.25 -0.45 -2.61
CA LEU A 12 8.34 0.52 -2.44
C LEU A 12 7.77 1.92 -2.14
N ILE A 13 6.77 2.34 -2.91
CA ILE A 13 6.14 3.66 -2.79
C ILE A 13 5.48 3.80 -1.41
N LEU A 14 4.58 2.88 -1.07
CA LEU A 14 3.77 2.98 0.15
C LEU A 14 4.56 2.73 1.44
N ARG A 15 5.71 2.03 1.39
CA ARG A 15 6.47 1.69 2.62
C ARG A 15 7.74 2.48 2.82
N HIS A 16 8.32 2.99 1.75
CA HIS A 16 9.70 3.46 1.79
C HIS A 16 9.89 4.82 1.13
N LYS A 17 9.32 5.03 -0.06
CA LYS A 17 9.68 6.17 -0.92
C LYS A 17 8.50 6.72 -1.74
N PRO A 18 7.50 7.37 -1.11
CA PRO A 18 6.38 7.97 -1.85
C PRO A 18 6.82 9.08 -2.83
N GLU A 19 7.95 9.74 -2.56
CA GLU A 19 8.50 10.82 -3.37
C GLU A 19 8.90 10.40 -4.79
N VAL A 20 9.13 9.11 -5.05
CA VAL A 20 9.53 8.62 -6.39
C VAL A 20 8.41 8.78 -7.43
N VAL A 21 7.17 8.89 -6.98
CA VAL A 21 6.01 9.20 -7.81
C VAL A 21 5.44 10.59 -7.52
N GLY A 22 6.08 11.34 -6.61
CA GLY A 22 5.72 12.71 -6.25
C GLY A 22 4.49 12.82 -5.35
N ILE A 23 4.21 11.79 -4.54
CA ILE A 23 3.11 11.80 -3.56
C ILE A 23 3.66 11.88 -2.14
N ALA A 24 2.80 12.17 -1.18
CA ALA A 24 3.08 12.04 0.24
C ALA A 24 2.10 11.04 0.87
N LEU A 25 2.53 10.40 1.96
CA LEU A 25 1.61 9.65 2.81
C LEU A 25 1.13 10.59 3.93
N ASP A 26 -0.11 10.38 4.36
CA ASP A 26 -0.62 11.03 5.56
C ASP A 26 0.02 10.48 6.84
N GLU A 27 -0.40 11.02 7.99
CA GLU A 27 0.10 10.59 9.29
C GLU A 27 -0.17 9.11 9.57
N HIS A 28 -1.14 8.48 8.90
CA HIS A 28 -1.50 7.08 9.05
C HIS A 28 -0.83 6.14 8.03
N GLY A 29 -0.02 6.69 7.11
CA GLY A 29 0.62 5.91 6.05
C GLY A 29 -0.30 5.64 4.86
N SER A 30 -1.40 6.38 4.73
CA SER A 30 -2.31 6.30 3.58
C SER A 30 -1.88 7.26 2.48
N ALA A 31 -2.03 6.83 1.23
CA ALA A 31 -1.86 7.63 0.03
C ALA A 31 -3.21 7.91 -0.61
N ASN A 32 -3.35 9.07 -1.24
CA ASN A 32 -4.45 9.32 -2.16
C ASN A 32 -4.31 8.41 -3.40
N VAL A 33 -5.38 7.68 -3.74
CA VAL A 33 -5.39 6.69 -4.83
C VAL A 33 -5.21 7.35 -6.20
N GLU A 34 -5.85 8.50 -6.43
CA GLU A 34 -5.74 9.23 -7.68
C GLU A 34 -4.31 9.77 -7.87
N GLU A 35 -3.71 10.34 -6.84
CA GLU A 35 -2.32 10.80 -6.88
C GLU A 35 -1.35 9.63 -7.14
N LEU A 36 -1.55 8.49 -6.48
CA LEU A 36 -0.74 7.29 -6.68
C LEU A 36 -0.85 6.80 -8.13
N ILE A 37 -2.07 6.67 -8.66
CA ILE A 37 -2.30 6.23 -10.03
C ILE A 37 -1.64 7.20 -11.00
N ASN A 38 -1.91 8.50 -10.87
CA ASN A 38 -1.34 9.53 -11.74
C ASN A 38 0.19 9.58 -11.66
N GLY A 39 0.76 9.35 -10.48
CA GLY A 39 2.20 9.29 -10.25
C GLY A 39 2.87 8.11 -10.96
N ILE A 40 2.30 6.91 -10.87
CA ILE A 40 2.80 5.71 -11.55
C ILE A 40 2.55 5.80 -13.06
N ALA A 41 1.38 6.30 -13.47
CA ALA A 41 0.93 6.41 -14.86
C ALA A 41 1.84 7.29 -15.74
N LYS A 42 2.64 8.18 -15.13
CA LYS A 42 3.66 8.96 -15.84
C LYS A 42 4.70 8.11 -16.56
N ASN A 43 5.01 6.92 -16.01
CA ASN A 43 6.10 6.07 -16.51
C ASN A 43 5.63 4.67 -16.93
N TYR A 44 4.45 4.24 -16.49
CA TYR A 44 3.94 2.89 -16.71
C TYR A 44 2.45 2.91 -17.04
N GLU A 45 1.97 1.90 -17.77
CA GLU A 45 0.54 1.69 -17.95
C GLU A 45 -0.06 1.23 -16.60
N PHE A 46 -0.80 2.13 -15.97
CA PHE A 46 -1.35 1.92 -14.63
C PHE A 46 -2.66 2.70 -14.45
N ASN A 47 -3.67 2.04 -13.89
CA ASN A 47 -5.00 2.61 -13.67
C ASN A 47 -5.67 1.95 -12.45
N MET A 48 -6.89 2.35 -12.14
CA MET A 48 -7.65 1.82 -11.01
C MET A 48 -7.88 0.30 -11.11
N ASP A 49 -8.22 -0.22 -12.29
CA ASP A 49 -8.48 -1.64 -12.49
C ASP A 49 -7.26 -2.50 -12.15
N ILE A 50 -6.07 -2.05 -12.57
CA ILE A 50 -4.80 -2.72 -12.26
C ILE A 50 -4.50 -2.65 -10.77
N LEU A 51 -4.71 -1.48 -10.14
CA LEU A 51 -4.50 -1.33 -8.70
C LEU A 51 -5.43 -2.26 -7.91
N GLU A 52 -6.71 -2.31 -8.26
CA GLU A 52 -7.68 -3.22 -7.63
C GLU A 52 -7.31 -4.69 -7.83
N GLU A 53 -6.84 -5.07 -9.03
CA GLU A 53 -6.37 -6.43 -9.29
C GLU A 53 -5.16 -6.79 -8.40
N ILE A 54 -4.21 -5.86 -8.21
CA ILE A 54 -3.07 -6.06 -7.32
C ILE A 54 -3.54 -6.27 -5.88
N VAL A 55 -4.44 -5.42 -5.38
CA VAL A 55 -4.96 -5.54 -4.01
C VAL A 55 -5.74 -6.86 -3.84
N LYS A 56 -6.57 -7.22 -4.82
CA LYS A 56 -7.38 -8.45 -4.81
C LYS A 56 -6.55 -9.73 -4.87
N THR A 57 -5.46 -9.73 -5.63
CA THR A 57 -4.58 -10.91 -5.82
C THR A 57 -3.49 -11.02 -4.76
N ASP A 58 -3.41 -10.07 -3.84
CA ASP A 58 -2.43 -10.08 -2.77
C ASP A 58 -2.85 -10.99 -1.61
N ASN A 59 -2.43 -12.25 -1.71
CA ASN A 59 -2.66 -13.28 -0.69
C ASN A 59 -2.12 -12.93 0.71
N LYS A 60 -1.20 -11.94 0.81
CA LYS A 60 -0.61 -11.53 2.08
C LYS A 60 -1.33 -10.33 2.72
N GLN A 61 -2.37 -9.79 2.08
CA GLN A 61 -3.10 -8.61 2.55
C GLN A 61 -2.14 -7.49 2.96
N ARG A 62 -1.23 -7.11 2.06
CA ARG A 62 -0.25 -6.03 2.24
C ARG A 62 -0.85 -4.66 2.04
N TYR A 63 -1.97 -4.55 1.33
CA TYR A 63 -2.63 -3.29 1.01
C TYR A 63 -4.08 -3.32 1.46
N LEU A 64 -4.60 -2.15 1.79
CA LEU A 64 -5.99 -1.95 2.15
C LEU A 64 -6.48 -0.64 1.57
N PHE A 65 -7.69 -0.66 1.00
CA PHE A 65 -8.43 0.54 0.65
C PHE A 65 -9.31 0.96 1.82
N ASN A 66 -9.56 2.26 1.94
CA ASN A 66 -10.70 2.73 2.73
C ASN A 66 -12.04 2.43 2.01
N ASP A 67 -13.17 2.67 2.69
CA ASP A 67 -14.50 2.27 2.24
C ASP A 67 -14.89 2.78 0.84
N ASP A 68 -14.48 4.00 0.50
CA ASP A 68 -14.77 4.64 -0.79
C ASP A 68 -13.64 4.50 -1.82
N LYS A 69 -12.57 3.76 -1.48
CA LYS A 69 -11.34 3.55 -2.27
C LYS A 69 -10.65 4.84 -2.72
N THR A 70 -10.79 5.92 -1.96
CA THR A 70 -10.06 7.18 -2.21
C THR A 70 -8.65 7.16 -1.60
N LEU A 71 -8.44 6.30 -0.58
CA LEU A 71 -7.17 6.12 0.11
C LEU A 71 -6.71 4.66 0.06
N ILE A 72 -5.41 4.48 -0.01
CA ILE A 72 -4.76 3.16 0.08
C ILE A 72 -3.57 3.22 1.04
N CYS A 73 -3.45 2.25 1.93
CA CYS A 73 -2.31 2.13 2.83
C CYS A 73 -1.67 0.74 2.72
N ALA A 74 -0.43 0.61 3.22
CA ALA A 74 0.17 -0.70 3.42
C ALA A 74 -0.10 -1.21 4.84
N ASN A 75 -0.51 -2.46 4.98
CA ASN A 75 -0.89 -3.02 6.28
C ASN A 75 0.29 -3.22 7.25
N GLN A 76 1.54 -3.27 6.78
CA GLN A 76 2.71 -3.52 7.61
C GLN A 76 3.99 -3.06 6.89
N GLY A 77 5.07 -2.83 7.64
CA GLY A 77 6.43 -2.79 7.10
C GLY A 77 6.89 -1.45 6.53
N HIS A 78 6.35 -0.34 7.04
CA HIS A 78 6.85 1.00 6.75
C HIS A 78 8.24 1.20 7.35
N SER A 79 9.15 1.79 6.59
CA SER A 79 10.45 2.27 7.09
C SER A 79 10.47 3.78 7.35
N ILE A 80 9.35 4.45 7.08
CA ILE A 80 9.12 5.88 7.32
C ILE A 80 8.23 6.04 8.55
N PRO A 81 8.38 7.13 9.32
CA PRO A 81 7.60 7.37 10.53
C PRO A 81 6.14 7.68 10.16
N VAL A 82 5.29 6.66 10.20
CA VAL A 82 3.83 6.76 10.02
C VAL A 82 3.13 6.08 11.19
N TYR A 83 2.06 6.70 11.69
CA TYR A 83 1.17 6.17 12.72
C TYR A 83 0.09 5.31 12.08
N VAL A 84 0.43 4.08 11.70
CA VAL A 84 -0.58 3.18 11.15
C VAL A 84 -1.56 2.76 12.26
N GLU A 85 -2.70 3.43 12.33
CA GLU A 85 -3.87 2.93 13.07
C GLU A 85 -4.53 1.87 12.20
N LEU A 86 -3.95 0.68 12.19
CA LEU A 86 -4.74 -0.48 11.83
C LEU A 86 -5.67 -0.71 13.02
N GLU A 87 -6.98 -0.74 12.79
CA GLU A 87 -7.98 -1.23 13.75
C GLU A 87 -7.82 -2.75 13.96
N LEU A 88 -6.59 -3.21 14.24
CA LEU A 88 -6.30 -4.58 14.60
C LEU A 88 -6.77 -4.78 16.02
N GLU A 89 -7.68 -5.72 16.18
CA GLU A 89 -8.05 -6.22 17.49
C GLU A 89 -6.80 -6.79 18.17
N LYS A 90 -6.48 -6.28 19.36
CA LYS A 90 -5.34 -6.77 20.15
C LYS A 90 -5.66 -8.19 20.62
N ILE A 91 -5.11 -9.18 19.94
CA ILE A 91 -5.22 -10.59 20.34
C ILE A 91 -3.98 -11.03 21.12
N ALA A 92 -4.16 -11.96 22.07
CA ALA A 92 -3.03 -12.62 22.69
C ALA A 92 -2.24 -13.41 21.62
N PRO A 93 -0.93 -13.22 21.49
CA PRO A 93 -0.14 -13.97 20.52
C PRO A 93 -0.14 -15.47 20.88
N PRO A 94 0.00 -16.37 19.89
CA PRO A 94 0.20 -17.80 20.16
C PRO A 94 1.50 -18.04 20.94
N GLU A 95 1.61 -19.21 21.57
CA GLU A 95 2.78 -19.63 22.38
C GLU A 95 4.11 -19.55 21.60
N TYR A 96 4.05 -19.81 20.29
CA TYR A 96 5.21 -19.75 19.40
C TYR A 96 4.97 -18.80 18.21
N LEU A 97 5.96 -17.93 17.95
CA LEU A 97 6.11 -17.10 16.75
C LEU A 97 7.47 -17.38 16.12
N TRP A 98 7.61 -17.10 14.82
CA TRP A 98 8.83 -17.36 14.04
C TRP A 98 9.36 -16.05 13.42
N HIS A 99 10.69 -15.93 13.25
CA HIS A 99 11.37 -14.81 12.59
C HIS A 99 12.33 -15.32 11.52
#